data_AF-A0A2V7X5V6-F1
#
_entry.id   AF-A0A2V7X5V6-F1
#
_cell.length_a   1.000
_cell.length_b   1.000
_cell.length_c   1.000
_cell.angle_alpha   90.00
_cell.angle_beta   90.00
_cell.angle_gamma   90.00
#
_symmetry.space_group_name_H-M   'P 1'
#
loop_
_entity.id
_entity.type
_entity.pdbx_description
1 polymer ?
#
loop_
_entity_poly.entity_id
_entity_poly.type
_entity_poly.pdbx_seq_one_letter_code
_entity_poly.pdbx_strand_id
1 'polypeptide(L)'
;MYNGIEVDVLDIGDADAIIVTRWVDSYPHRILVDGGRASDNDVVLNFMLARGFTDFWAVVCTHLHNDHARGLIKLVRNKLLKFRNAWMHDINKHVSAEALRRASAATDGVKEVIEMTKELAAALASRELTPTEPFAGMSIAAWPEMQVLGPSLSFYRG
;
A
#
# COMPACT_ATOMS: atom_id res chain seq x y z
N MET A 1 -8.75 24.81 -16.07
CA MET A 1 -8.24 24.42 -14.74
C MET A 1 -9.01 23.19 -14.33
N TYR A 2 -8.32 22.08 -14.06
CA TYR A 2 -8.97 20.79 -13.83
C TYR A 2 -9.03 20.49 -12.33
N ASN A 3 -10.24 20.21 -11.85
CA ASN A 3 -10.53 19.78 -10.50
C ASN A 3 -11.29 18.45 -10.60
N GLY A 4 -10.82 17.41 -9.90
CA GLY A 4 -11.44 16.09 -10.03
C GLY A 4 -10.63 14.96 -9.43
N ILE A 5 -11.14 13.74 -9.64
CA ILE A 5 -10.48 12.49 -9.26
C ILE A 5 -10.33 11.65 -10.52
N GLU A 6 -9.11 11.17 -10.72
CA GLU A 6 -8.74 10.22 -11.77
C GLU A 6 -8.24 8.94 -11.08
N VAL A 7 -8.63 7.79 -11.62
CA VAL A 7 -8.26 6.49 -11.07
C VAL A 7 -7.72 5.64 -12.21
N ASP A 8 -6.42 5.36 -12.16
CA ASP A 8 -5.76 4.42 -13.05
C ASP A 8 -5.75 3.05 -12.37
N VAL A 9 -6.54 2.11 -12.87
CA VAL A 9 -6.47 0.69 -12.48
C VAL A 9 -5.65 -0.03 -13.54
N LEU A 10 -4.49 -0.56 -13.16
CA LEU A 10 -3.58 -1.20 -14.10
C LEU A 10 -3.99 -2.65 -14.37
N ASP A 11 -4.03 -3.02 -15.66
CA ASP A 11 -4.25 -4.41 -16.08
C ASP A 11 -2.94 -5.21 -15.93
N ILE A 12 -2.81 -5.90 -14.80
CA ILE A 12 -1.67 -6.75 -14.46
C ILE A 12 -2.12 -8.18 -14.07
N GLY A 13 -3.29 -8.59 -14.56
CA GLY A 13 -3.90 -9.89 -14.27
C GLY A 13 -4.56 -9.93 -12.89
N ASP A 14 -4.43 -11.06 -12.18
CA ASP A 14 -5.01 -11.25 -10.83
C ASP A 14 -4.14 -10.62 -9.73
N ALA A 15 -3.76 -9.35 -9.92
CA ALA A 15 -2.94 -8.58 -8.99
C ALA A 15 -3.40 -7.11 -9.02
N ASP A 16 -3.14 -6.35 -7.95
CA ASP A 16 -3.66 -4.99 -7.84
C ASP A 16 -2.54 -3.94 -7.85
N ALA A 17 -2.70 -2.93 -8.70
CA ALA A 17 -1.95 -1.68 -8.65
C ALA A 17 -2.84 -0.54 -9.15
N ILE A 18 -3.18 0.38 -8.24
CA ILE A 18 -4.11 1.48 -8.50
C ILE A 18 -3.42 2.80 -8.18
N ILE A 19 -3.52 3.76 -9.10
CA ILE A 19 -3.07 5.13 -8.87
C ILE A 19 -4.32 6.01 -8.78
N VAL A 20 -4.51 6.66 -7.64
CA VAL A 20 -5.58 7.64 -7.45
C VAL A 20 -4.96 9.03 -7.52
N THR A 21 -5.39 9.84 -8.48
CA THR A 21 -4.94 11.22 -8.64
C THR A 21 -6.07 12.19 -8.30
N ARG A 22 -5.87 13.00 -7.26
CA ARG A 22 -6.67 14.21 -7.04
C ARG A 22 -6.08 15.32 -7.87
N TRP A 23 -6.92 16.04 -8.60
CA TRP A 23 -6.53 17.26 -9.25
C TRP A 23 -7.14 18.44 -8.52
N VAL A 24 -6.28 19.36 -8.08
CA VAL A 24 -6.67 20.64 -7.50
C VAL A 24 -6.00 21.73 -8.32
N ASP A 25 -6.79 22.49 -9.07
CA ASP A 25 -6.32 23.55 -9.95
C ASP A 25 -5.24 23.10 -10.95
N SER A 26 -5.46 21.91 -11.54
CA SER A 26 -4.51 21.21 -12.41
C SER A 26 -3.21 20.75 -11.73
N TYR A 27 -3.08 20.84 -10.41
CA TYR A 27 -1.98 20.22 -9.65
C TYR A 27 -2.38 18.81 -9.19
N PRO A 28 -1.56 17.78 -9.50
CA PRO A 28 -1.88 16.41 -9.13
C PRO A 28 -1.37 16.05 -7.73
N HIS A 29 -2.22 15.40 -6.95
CA HIS A 29 -1.88 14.74 -5.69
C HIS A 29 -2.18 13.25 -5.81
N ARG A 30 -1.15 12.41 -5.70
CA ARG A 30 -1.27 10.98 -6.02
C ARG A 30 -1.14 10.09 -4.80
N ILE A 31 -1.95 9.03 -4.80
CA ILE A 31 -1.83 7.90 -3.89
C ILE A 31 -1.60 6.65 -4.75
N LEU A 32 -0.58 5.87 -4.40
CA LEU A 32 -0.40 4.52 -4.92
C LEU A 32 -1.06 3.53 -3.95
N VAL A 33 -1.95 2.69 -4.45
CA VAL A 33 -2.58 1.60 -3.70
C VAL A 33 -2.13 0.28 -4.32
N ASP A 34 -1.48 -0.54 -3.52
CA ASP A 34 -0.82 -1.79 -3.90
C ASP A 34 0.21 -1.61 -5.03
N GLY A 35 0.91 -2.69 -5.40
CA GLY A 35 1.97 -2.64 -6.41
C GLY A 35 2.10 -3.91 -7.24
N GLY A 36 1.10 -4.79 -7.21
CA GLY A 36 1.08 -6.05 -7.91
C GLY A 36 2.08 -7.08 -7.38
N ARG A 37 2.32 -8.11 -8.21
CA ARG A 37 3.34 -9.13 -7.95
C ARG A 37 4.73 -8.55 -8.23
N ALA A 38 5.76 -9.27 -7.76
CA ALA A 38 7.13 -8.92 -8.07
C ALA A 38 7.46 -8.91 -9.58
N SER A 39 6.73 -9.67 -10.40
CA SER A 39 6.84 -9.71 -11.86
C SER A 39 6.30 -8.45 -12.54
N ASP A 40 5.35 -7.77 -11.90
CA ASP A 40 4.58 -6.68 -12.51
C ASP A 40 5.27 -5.33 -12.30
N ASN A 41 6.32 -5.31 -11.47
CA ASN A 41 7.06 -4.11 -11.10
C ASN A 41 7.43 -3.24 -12.30
N ASP A 42 7.93 -3.84 -13.38
CA ASP A 42 8.38 -3.09 -14.55
C ASP A 42 7.21 -2.49 -15.31
N VAL A 43 6.07 -3.18 -15.38
CA VAL A 43 4.83 -2.66 -15.99
C VAL A 43 4.33 -1.44 -15.19
N VAL A 44 4.20 -1.59 -13.87
CA VAL A 44 3.70 -0.52 -12.97
C VAL A 44 4.66 0.68 -12.96
N LEU A 45 5.97 0.42 -12.83
CA LEU A 45 6.99 1.47 -12.82
C LEU A 45 7.03 2.21 -14.17
N ASN A 46 7.03 1.50 -15.29
CA ASN A 46 7.08 2.13 -16.61
C ASN A 46 5.82 2.95 -16.90
N PHE A 47 4.64 2.47 -16.47
CA PHE A 47 3.41 3.25 -16.55
C PHE A 47 3.53 4.60 -15.83
N MET A 48 4.03 4.58 -14.59
CA MET A 48 4.22 5.78 -13.77
C MET A 48 5.27 6.71 -14.38
N LEU A 49 6.44 6.19 -14.74
CA LEU A 49 7.54 7.01 -15.29
C LEU A 49 7.18 7.64 -16.64
N ALA A 50 6.50 6.90 -17.53
CA ALA A 50 6.05 7.42 -18.81
C ALA A 50 5.09 8.62 -18.68
N ARG A 51 4.41 8.76 -17.54
CA ARG A 51 3.49 9.86 -17.23
C ARG A 51 4.09 10.90 -16.27
N GLY A 52 5.35 10.74 -15.87
CA GLY A 52 6.02 11.61 -14.90
C GLY A 52 5.48 11.48 -13.47
N PHE A 53 4.88 10.34 -13.13
CA PHE A 53 4.33 10.06 -11.79
C PHE A 53 5.47 9.62 -10.87
N THR A 54 6.16 10.58 -10.27
CA THR A 54 7.32 10.29 -9.39
C THR A 54 7.15 10.79 -7.95
N ASP A 55 6.13 11.63 -7.68
CA ASP A 55 5.83 12.15 -6.34
C ASP A 55 4.44 11.68 -5.91
N PHE A 56 4.40 10.97 -4.78
CA PHE A 56 3.20 10.40 -4.20
C PHE A 56 3.04 10.91 -2.78
N TRP A 57 1.84 11.37 -2.45
CA TRP A 57 1.51 11.80 -1.10
C TRP A 57 1.42 10.61 -0.16
N ALA A 58 0.90 9.48 -0.65
CA ALA A 58 0.81 8.25 0.11
C ALA A 58 1.11 7.02 -0.75
N VAL A 59 1.59 5.98 -0.06
CA VAL A 59 1.52 4.59 -0.50
C VAL A 59 0.64 3.81 0.47
N VAL A 60 -0.24 2.96 -0.05
CA VAL A 60 -1.18 2.15 0.72
C VAL A 60 -1.01 0.70 0.31
N CYS A 61 -0.86 -0.20 1.29
CA CYS A 61 -0.96 -1.64 1.09
C CYS A 61 -2.31 -2.09 1.66
N THR A 62 -3.21 -2.62 0.81
CA THR A 62 -4.55 -3.06 1.23
C THR A 62 -4.46 -4.27 2.15
N HIS A 63 -3.62 -5.24 1.76
CA HIS A 63 -3.30 -6.42 2.55
C HIS A 63 -1.98 -7.05 2.08
N LEU A 64 -1.44 -7.96 2.90
CA LEU A 64 -0.02 -8.38 2.82
C LEU A 64 0.18 -9.73 2.12
N HIS A 65 -0.57 -9.99 1.05
CA HIS A 65 -0.30 -11.12 0.15
C HIS A 65 0.71 -10.74 -0.94
N ASN A 66 1.39 -11.74 -1.51
CA ASN A 66 2.43 -11.56 -2.52
C ASN A 66 1.99 -10.78 -3.77
N ASP A 67 0.73 -10.91 -4.17
CA ASP A 67 0.11 -10.28 -5.34
C ASP A 67 -0.27 -8.80 -5.14
N HIS A 68 -0.04 -8.26 -3.94
CA HIS A 68 -0.25 -6.84 -3.64
C HIS A 68 1.05 -6.21 -3.12
N ALA A 69 1.65 -6.83 -2.10
CA ALA A 69 2.75 -6.23 -1.34
C ALA A 69 4.12 -6.40 -2.02
N ARG A 70 4.32 -7.46 -2.82
CA ARG A 70 5.67 -7.81 -3.27
C ARG A 70 6.18 -6.90 -4.38
N GLY A 71 5.33 -6.51 -5.31
CA GLY A 71 5.62 -5.44 -6.26
C GLY A 71 5.72 -4.08 -5.55
N LEU A 72 4.84 -3.80 -4.58
CA LEU A 72 4.86 -2.57 -3.79
C LEU A 72 6.20 -2.35 -3.06
N ILE A 73 6.77 -3.41 -2.46
CA ILE A 73 8.10 -3.36 -1.81
C ILE A 73 9.18 -2.89 -2.80
N LYS A 74 9.18 -3.40 -4.04
CA LYS A 74 10.14 -2.99 -5.07
C LYS A 74 9.95 -1.52 -5.45
N LEU A 75 8.71 -1.08 -5.60
CA LEU A 75 8.37 0.32 -5.90
C LEU A 75 8.80 1.27 -4.78
N VAL A 76 8.53 0.92 -3.51
CA VAL A 76 8.96 1.70 -2.33
C VAL A 76 10.48 1.84 -2.26
N ARG A 77 11.22 0.77 -2.58
CA ARG A 77 12.69 0.77 -2.61
C ARG A 77 13.26 1.59 -3.76
N ASN A 78 12.50 1.77 -4.84
CA ASN A 78 12.95 2.53 -6.00
C ASN A 78 13.09 4.03 -5.67
N LYS A 79 14.31 4.57 -5.83
CA LYS A 79 14.63 5.96 -5.46
C LYS A 79 14.07 7.00 -6.44
N LEU A 80 13.61 6.59 -7.62
CA LEU A 80 12.91 7.47 -8.56
C LEU A 80 11.54 7.89 -8.03
N LEU A 81 10.93 7.08 -7.15
CA LEU A 81 9.63 7.36 -6.57
C LEU A 81 9.79 7.96 -5.17
N LYS A 82 9.07 9.04 -4.91
CA LYS A 82 9.00 9.72 -3.61
C LYS A 82 7.64 9.46 -2.99
N PHE A 83 7.65 9.08 -1.71
CA PHE A 83 6.45 8.84 -0.91
C PHE A 83 6.55 9.68 0.36
N ARG A 84 5.46 10.35 0.74
CA ARG A 84 5.42 11.21 1.95
C ARG A 84 4.79 10.51 3.16
N ASN A 85 3.86 9.60 2.92
CA ASN A 85 3.14 8.85 3.95
C ASN A 85 3.01 7.39 3.51
N ALA A 86 2.88 6.49 4.48
CA ALA A 86 2.69 5.06 4.23
C ALA A 86 1.57 4.50 5.11
N TRP A 87 0.81 3.58 4.54
CA TRP A 87 -0.35 2.98 5.18
C TRP A 87 -0.35 1.48 4.96
N MET A 88 -0.40 0.72 6.05
CA MET A 88 -0.56 -0.74 6.05
C MET A 88 -1.03 -1.18 7.44
N HIS A 89 -1.80 -2.25 7.51
CA HIS A 89 -2.00 -2.95 8.78
C HIS A 89 -0.73 -3.71 9.17
N ASP A 90 -0.48 -3.83 10.48
CA ASP A 90 0.57 -4.70 11.00
C ASP A 90 -0.07 -5.86 11.76
N ILE A 91 0.00 -7.06 11.17
CA ILE A 91 -0.62 -8.25 11.74
C ILE A 91 -0.11 -8.57 13.16
N ASN A 92 1.13 -8.19 13.49
CA ASN A 92 1.71 -8.44 14.80
C ASN A 92 1.05 -7.62 15.92
N LYS A 93 0.28 -6.59 15.58
CA LYS A 93 -0.47 -5.77 16.55
C LYS A 93 -1.85 -6.32 16.89
N HIS A 94 -2.38 -7.22 16.06
CA HIS A 94 -3.77 -7.71 16.17
C HIS A 94 -3.86 -9.21 16.42
N VAL A 95 -2.77 -9.96 16.23
CA VAL A 95 -2.72 -11.40 16.48
C VAL A 95 -1.59 -11.72 17.44
N SER A 96 -1.88 -12.53 18.47
CA SER A 96 -0.84 -12.92 19.44
C SER A 96 0.29 -13.70 18.78
N ALA A 97 1.52 -13.52 19.27
CA ALA A 97 2.69 -14.21 18.75
C ALA A 97 2.52 -15.75 18.76
N GLU A 98 1.82 -16.29 19.76
CA GLU A 98 1.53 -17.72 19.84
C GLU A 98 0.55 -18.16 18.74
N ALA A 99 -0.51 -17.40 18.49
CA ALA A 99 -1.47 -17.69 17.43
C ALA A 99 -0.83 -17.61 16.05
N LEU A 100 0.01 -16.59 15.81
CA LEU A 100 0.79 -16.48 14.56
C LEU A 100 1.74 -17.67 14.38
N ARG A 101 2.43 -18.11 15.45
CA ARG A 101 3.33 -19.28 15.39
C ARG A 101 2.57 -20.56 15.07
N ARG A 102 1.39 -20.79 15.67
CA ARG A 102 0.56 -21.97 15.38
C ARG A 102 0.04 -21.93 13.95
N ALA A 103 -0.45 -20.77 13.50
CA ALA A 103 -1.03 -20.61 12.18
C ALA A 103 0.03 -20.71 11.06
N SER A 104 1.23 -20.15 11.26
CA SER A 104 2.34 -20.26 10.30
C SER A 104 2.93 -21.67 10.19
N ALA A 105 2.75 -22.51 11.22
CA ALA A 105 3.09 -23.93 11.16
C ALA A 105 2.03 -24.76 10.41
N ALA A 106 0.80 -24.24 10.29
CA ALA A 106 -0.33 -24.93 9.66
C ALA A 106 -0.51 -24.57 8.17
N THR A 107 -0.13 -23.37 7.75
CA THR A 107 -0.24 -22.91 6.36
C THR A 107 0.87 -21.93 5.98
N ASP A 108 1.40 -22.10 4.77
CA ASP A 108 2.41 -21.20 4.20
C ASP A 108 1.88 -19.77 3.98
N GLY A 109 0.56 -19.59 3.79
CA GLY A 109 -0.03 -18.27 3.56
C GLY A 109 0.14 -17.31 4.75
N VAL A 110 0.04 -17.82 5.98
CA VAL A 110 0.26 -16.99 7.17
C VAL A 110 1.73 -16.63 7.33
N LYS A 111 2.62 -17.58 7.03
CA LYS A 111 4.07 -17.34 7.02
C LYS A 111 4.44 -16.27 6.01
N GLU A 112 3.86 -16.31 4.82
CA GLU A 112 4.03 -15.32 3.77
C GLU A 112 3.59 -13.93 4.24
N VAL A 113 2.40 -13.80 4.81
CA VAL A 113 1.89 -12.52 5.35
C VAL A 113 2.83 -11.94 6.40
N ILE A 114 3.33 -12.76 7.33
CA ILE A 114 4.28 -12.32 8.36
C ILE A 114 5.57 -11.78 7.74
N GLU A 115 6.13 -12.48 6.76
CA GLU A 115 7.36 -12.03 6.11
C GLU A 115 7.14 -10.79 5.24
N MET A 116 6.03 -10.71 4.49
CA MET A 116 5.68 -9.50 3.73
C MET A 116 5.44 -8.30 4.63
N THR A 117 4.83 -8.48 5.82
CA THR A 117 4.69 -7.43 6.84
C THR A 117 6.06 -6.86 7.20
N LYS A 118 7.03 -7.72 7.53
CA LYS A 118 8.38 -7.30 7.92
C LYS A 118 9.11 -6.64 6.77
N GLU A 119 9.05 -7.22 5.57
CA GLU A 119 9.77 -6.71 4.41
C GLU A 119 9.25 -5.33 3.96
N LEU A 120 7.93 -5.13 3.96
CA LEU A 120 7.34 -3.83 3.63
C LEU A 120 7.64 -2.79 4.71
N ALA A 121 7.49 -3.14 5.99
CA ALA A 121 7.86 -2.23 7.08
C ALA A 121 9.34 -1.83 7.00
N ALA A 122 10.25 -2.76 6.70
CA ALA A 122 11.68 -2.45 6.51
C ALA A 122 11.94 -1.59 5.27
N ALA A 123 11.24 -1.84 4.16
CA ALA A 123 11.33 -1.03 2.96
C ALA A 123 10.89 0.42 3.24
N LEU A 124 9.76 0.61 3.93
CA LEU A 124 9.26 1.91 4.35
C LEU A 124 10.22 2.61 5.32
N ALA A 125 10.73 1.90 6.33
CA ALA A 125 11.69 2.45 7.27
C ALA A 125 12.99 2.92 6.58
N SER A 126 13.46 2.21 5.54
CA SER A 126 14.60 2.64 4.71
C SER A 126 14.35 3.92 3.89
N ARG A 127 13.10 4.40 3.88
CA ARG A 127 12.65 5.65 3.28
C ARG A 127 12.23 6.68 4.35
N GLU A 128 12.50 6.41 5.63
CA GLU A 128 12.09 7.24 6.78
C GLU A 128 10.56 7.36 6.91
N LEU A 129 9.84 6.33 6.46
CA LEU A 129 8.39 6.25 6.55
C LEU A 129 7.98 5.26 7.63
N THR A 130 7.21 5.74 8.61
CA THR A 130 6.53 4.90 9.59
C THR A 130 5.10 4.67 9.12
N PRO A 131 4.68 3.43 8.84
CA PRO A 131 3.32 3.18 8.37
C PRO A 131 2.28 3.46 9.44
N THR A 132 1.17 4.07 9.02
CA THR A 132 -0.05 4.23 9.82
C THR A 132 -1.02 3.10 9.52
N GLU A 133 -1.65 2.53 10.53
CA GLU A 133 -2.69 1.51 10.32
C GLU A 133 -4.01 2.17 9.89
N PRO A 134 -4.58 1.78 8.74
CA PRO A 134 -5.83 2.38 8.25
C PRO A 134 -7.02 1.79 9.00
N PHE A 135 -7.72 2.59 9.82
CA PHE A 135 -8.99 2.18 10.45
C PHE A 135 -10.16 3.03 9.96
N ALA A 136 -11.37 2.46 10.05
CA ALA A 136 -12.62 3.11 9.68
C ALA A 136 -12.70 4.57 10.20
N GLY A 137 -13.03 5.51 9.31
CA GLY A 137 -13.17 6.93 9.61
C GLY A 137 -11.88 7.75 9.45
N MET A 138 -10.73 7.12 9.20
CA MET A 138 -9.49 7.84 8.88
C MET A 138 -9.48 8.30 7.43
N SER A 139 -8.89 9.47 7.16
CA SER A 139 -8.58 9.94 5.80
C SER A 139 -7.12 9.66 5.47
N ILE A 140 -6.85 9.00 4.34
CA ILE A 140 -5.50 8.71 3.88
C ILE A 140 -4.82 10.03 3.48
N ALA A 141 -3.62 10.27 4.02
CA ALA A 141 -2.78 11.43 3.67
C ALA A 141 -3.49 12.80 3.75
N ALA A 142 -4.39 12.96 4.72
CA ALA A 142 -5.22 14.16 4.89
C ALA A 142 -6.05 14.54 3.65
N TRP A 143 -6.34 13.56 2.78
CA TRP A 143 -7.24 13.70 1.64
C TRP A 143 -8.67 13.31 2.09
N PRO A 144 -9.60 14.27 2.26
CA PRO A 144 -10.92 14.02 2.85
C PRO A 144 -11.77 12.99 2.10
N GLU A 145 -11.65 12.93 0.77
CA GLU A 145 -12.39 12.00 -0.10
C GLU A 145 -11.79 10.58 -0.09
N MET A 146 -10.53 10.39 0.33
CA MET A 146 -9.88 9.08 0.45
C MET A 146 -10.06 8.51 1.86
N GLN A 147 -11.27 8.03 2.16
CA GLN A 147 -11.64 7.53 3.49
C GLN A 147 -11.46 6.02 3.61
N VAL A 148 -10.97 5.59 4.78
CA VAL A 148 -11.00 4.19 5.18
C VAL A 148 -12.41 3.87 5.68
N LEU A 149 -13.08 2.94 5.00
CA LEU A 149 -14.45 2.53 5.36
C LEU A 149 -14.48 1.37 6.37
N GLY A 150 -13.38 0.63 6.46
CA GLY A 150 -13.21 -0.51 7.36
C GLY A 150 -11.86 -1.18 7.12
N PRO A 151 -11.47 -2.11 8.01
CA PRO A 151 -12.12 -2.45 9.28
C PRO A 151 -11.98 -1.37 10.36
N SER A 152 -12.81 -1.42 11.41
CA SER A 152 -12.64 -0.57 12.60
C SER A 152 -11.59 -1.15 13.54
N LEU A 153 -11.02 -0.33 14.44
CA LEU A 153 -10.12 -0.85 15.47
C LEU A 153 -10.83 -1.83 16.42
N SER A 154 -12.12 -1.66 16.67
CA SER A 154 -12.91 -2.58 17.49
C SER A 154 -13.06 -3.97 16.86
N PHE A 155 -13.05 -4.07 15.53
CA PHE A 155 -13.07 -5.36 14.82
C PHE A 155 -11.89 -6.26 15.23
N TYR A 156 -10.72 -5.68 15.49
CA TYR A 156 -9.51 -6.41 15.89
C TYR A 156 -9.38 -6.66 17.40
N ARG A 157 -10.22 -6.04 18.22
CA ARG A 157 -10.17 -6.13 19.70
C ARG A 157 -11.22 -7.07 20.29
N GLY A 158 -11.85 -7.90 19.43
CA GLY A 158 -12.89 -8.85 19.81
C GLY A 158 -12.55 -9.71 21.01
#